data_AF-A0A534E407-F1
#
_entry.id   AF-A0A534E407-F1
#
_cell.length_a   1.000
_cell.length_b   1.000
_cell.length_c   1.000
_cell.angle_alpha   90.00
_cell.angle_beta   90.00
_cell.angle_gamma   90.00
#
_symmetry.space_group_name_H-M   'P 1'
#
loop_
_entity.id
_entity.type
_entity.pdbx_description
1 polymer ?
#
loop_
_entity_poly.entity_id
_entity_poly.type
_entity_poly.pdbx_seq_one_letter_code
_entity_poly.pdbx_strand_id
1 'polypeptide(L)'
;MPQLLRKGHFLGTKLRSVRKRNGLTLEELSARCIQRSPRLAPSVSYLSMIESGKRIPSAELLELLAAVFQRPPAWFMDESADLELPPPGPGGGAAPVPLEPAFLFSRSLLQVAIPELLAQTGTSGRQFANLLIRSHQEISHNDFPDLERAADEVSERRFPLSAEDLVRLCRRHGLEIRWFDRKPVLARDKDRELRSMVRSFFEAPRVVYANRALQADPARLKFDLAAHIAHKVLHGGDGLKSAHATGGEMGGSPESGSSGAGLNAQDVLHAWRDFECSFFAGALLAPRVPFRRFLARERYRVEAGEKLELTPAVVMRRMTKVSPYPYWHFFDAYPPGYLRAVYRGNGIPLPWGNLAQVSDPCPHWAVFRMIDDEHGLSGSQISVLRDGERSLLYCCHSRRVRDMAGNPHVLSVGVDLAPALASNGVPSEALIDSIFRECLHRRGEARVPKAAAQGLERVANVLNIAWIADALAGPARIICPRSNRCPRPERCEGARPSRAREIADVREEILGREG
;
A
#
# COMPACT_ATOMS: atom_id res chain seq x y z
N MET A 1 13.97 -33.06 -31.22
CA MET A 1 14.14 -33.74 -29.91
C MET A 1 15.60 -33.89 -29.44
N PRO A 2 16.61 -34.28 -30.25
CA PRO A 2 17.98 -34.47 -29.74
C PRO A 2 18.73 -33.18 -29.35
N GLN A 3 18.35 -32.00 -29.89
CA GLN A 3 18.95 -30.71 -29.50
C GLN A 3 18.52 -30.19 -28.12
N LEU A 4 17.38 -30.63 -27.58
CA LEU A 4 16.89 -30.22 -26.24
C LEU A 4 17.58 -30.98 -25.10
N LEU A 5 18.04 -32.21 -25.36
CA LEU A 5 18.66 -33.08 -24.36
C LEU A 5 20.06 -32.63 -23.92
N ARG A 6 20.82 -31.94 -24.79
CA ARG A 6 22.17 -31.44 -24.48
C ARG A 6 22.21 -30.03 -23.89
N LYS A 7 21.20 -29.19 -24.15
CA LYS A 7 21.18 -27.76 -23.77
C LYS A 7 20.34 -27.44 -22.54
N GLY A 8 19.74 -28.45 -21.89
CA GLY A 8 18.76 -28.28 -20.81
C GLY A 8 19.32 -28.31 -19.38
N HIS A 9 20.64 -28.50 -19.20
CA HIS A 9 21.24 -28.75 -17.87
C HIS A 9 20.93 -27.66 -16.84
N PHE A 10 20.83 -26.39 -17.27
CA PHE A 10 20.52 -25.26 -16.40
C PHE A 10 19.06 -24.80 -16.46
N LEU A 11 18.21 -25.40 -17.31
CA LEU A 11 16.82 -24.96 -17.50
C LEU A 11 16.03 -24.96 -16.19
N GLY A 12 16.09 -26.08 -15.44
CA GLY A 12 15.38 -26.21 -14.17
C GLY A 12 15.87 -25.20 -13.12
N THR A 13 17.18 -24.98 -13.06
CA THR A 13 17.82 -24.02 -12.14
C THR A 13 17.47 -22.58 -12.51
N LYS A 14 17.51 -22.21 -13.80
CA LYS A 14 17.12 -20.89 -14.30
C LYS A 14 15.63 -20.61 -14.04
N LEU A 15 14.76 -21.60 -14.31
CA LEU A 15 13.33 -21.50 -14.04
C LEU A 15 13.04 -21.29 -12.55
N ARG A 16 13.69 -22.08 -11.69
CA ARG A 16 13.58 -21.92 -10.23
C ARG A 16 14.10 -20.55 -9.77
N SER A 17 15.23 -20.11 -10.30
CA SER A 17 15.85 -18.82 -9.96
C SER A 17 14.94 -17.65 -10.33
N VAL A 18 14.46 -17.59 -11.58
CA VAL A 18 13.57 -16.52 -12.03
C VAL A 18 12.22 -16.55 -11.30
N ARG A 19 11.68 -17.74 -11.00
CA ARG A 19 10.46 -17.88 -10.21
C ARG A 19 10.64 -17.32 -8.80
N LYS A 20 11.72 -17.72 -8.10
CA LYS A 20 12.02 -17.25 -6.73
C LYS A 20 12.29 -15.75 -6.69
N ARG A 21 13.03 -15.19 -7.65
CA ARG A 21 13.28 -13.74 -7.77
C ARG A 21 11.99 -12.94 -7.94
N ASN A 22 11.02 -13.47 -8.68
CA ASN A 22 9.69 -12.87 -8.82
C ASN A 22 8.73 -13.20 -7.67
N GLY A 23 9.21 -13.86 -6.61
CA GLY A 23 8.41 -14.20 -5.42
C GLY A 23 7.31 -15.24 -5.65
N LEU A 24 7.33 -15.97 -6.77
CA LEU A 24 6.22 -16.82 -7.18
C LEU A 24 6.28 -18.22 -6.55
N THR A 25 5.15 -18.73 -6.11
CA THR A 25 4.98 -20.16 -5.82
C THR A 25 4.79 -20.97 -7.11
N LEU A 26 4.95 -22.31 -7.04
CA LEU A 26 4.66 -23.17 -8.20
C LEU A 26 3.18 -23.13 -8.60
N GLU A 27 2.29 -22.99 -7.61
CA GLU A 27 0.85 -22.81 -7.84
C GLU A 27 0.56 -21.50 -8.59
N GLU A 28 1.20 -20.41 -8.19
CA GLU A 28 1.05 -19.11 -8.86
C GLU A 28 1.59 -19.13 -10.29
N LEU A 29 2.72 -19.80 -10.53
CA LEU A 29 3.25 -19.99 -11.88
C LEU A 29 2.27 -20.79 -12.75
N SER A 30 1.71 -21.88 -12.20
CA SER A 30 0.68 -22.68 -12.90
C SER A 30 -0.57 -21.83 -13.20
N ALA A 31 -1.08 -21.06 -12.23
CA ALA A 31 -2.22 -20.18 -12.43
C ALA A 31 -1.98 -19.12 -13.52
N ARG A 32 -0.77 -18.56 -13.62
CA ARG A 32 -0.39 -17.63 -14.70
C ARG A 32 -0.33 -18.32 -16.07
N CYS A 33 0.09 -19.58 -16.12
CA CYS A 33 0.04 -20.38 -17.34
C CYS A 33 -1.41 -20.61 -17.78
N ILE A 34 -2.32 -20.95 -16.84
CA ILE A 34 -3.75 -21.14 -17.10
C ILE A 34 -4.38 -19.86 -17.70
N GLN A 35 -4.04 -18.70 -17.16
CA GLN A 35 -4.55 -17.41 -17.65
C GLN A 35 -4.17 -17.12 -19.09
N ARG A 36 -3.01 -17.60 -19.55
CA ARG A 36 -2.53 -17.42 -20.92
C ARG A 36 -3.03 -18.50 -21.87
N SER A 37 -2.93 -19.77 -21.46
CA SER A 37 -3.38 -20.92 -22.25
C SER A 37 -3.84 -22.04 -21.32
N PRO A 38 -5.16 -22.20 -21.12
CA PRO A 38 -5.71 -23.28 -20.29
C PRO A 38 -5.33 -24.69 -20.77
N ARG A 39 -5.15 -24.87 -22.10
CA ARG A 39 -4.85 -26.18 -22.70
C ARG A 39 -3.41 -26.64 -22.46
N LEU A 40 -2.47 -25.72 -22.43
CA LEU A 40 -1.03 -26.00 -22.30
C LEU A 40 -0.51 -25.84 -20.86
N ALA A 41 -1.38 -25.42 -19.92
CA ALA A 41 -0.95 -25.09 -18.57
C ALA A 41 -0.46 -26.33 -17.80
N PRO A 42 0.76 -26.31 -17.24
CA PRO A 42 1.31 -27.44 -16.50
C PRO A 42 0.71 -27.52 -15.10
N SER A 43 0.61 -28.74 -14.56
CA SER A 43 0.30 -28.95 -13.15
C SER A 43 1.48 -28.53 -12.26
N VAL A 44 1.19 -28.28 -10.98
CA VAL A 44 2.20 -27.93 -9.96
C VAL A 44 3.26 -29.02 -9.83
N SER A 45 2.86 -30.29 -9.86
CA SER A 45 3.78 -31.43 -9.81
C SER A 45 4.69 -31.48 -11.04
N TYR A 46 4.15 -31.15 -12.22
CA TYR A 46 4.93 -31.11 -13.46
C TYR A 46 5.96 -29.96 -13.45
N LEU A 47 5.58 -28.77 -12.99
CA LEU A 47 6.53 -27.65 -12.80
C LEU A 47 7.65 -28.01 -11.82
N SER A 48 7.34 -28.69 -10.71
CA SER A 48 8.33 -29.16 -9.75
C SER A 48 9.34 -30.12 -10.40
N MET A 49 8.86 -31.07 -11.22
CA MET A 49 9.73 -31.99 -11.95
C MET A 49 10.65 -31.28 -12.95
N ILE A 50 10.17 -30.22 -13.60
CA ILE A 50 11.01 -29.38 -14.49
C ILE A 50 12.09 -28.67 -13.68
N GLU A 51 11.72 -28.02 -12.57
CA GLU A 51 12.69 -27.30 -11.73
C GLU A 51 13.71 -28.21 -11.06
N SER A 52 13.39 -29.49 -10.85
CA SER A 52 14.35 -30.48 -10.35
C SER A 52 15.16 -31.16 -11.45
N GLY A 53 14.96 -30.79 -12.73
CA GLY A 53 15.63 -31.41 -13.87
C GLY A 53 15.17 -32.83 -14.19
N LYS A 54 14.07 -33.31 -13.57
CA LYS A 54 13.51 -34.65 -13.77
C LYS A 54 12.70 -34.77 -15.06
N ARG A 55 12.19 -33.65 -15.58
CA ARG A 55 11.46 -33.58 -16.86
C ARG A 55 11.90 -32.36 -17.65
N ILE A 56 11.93 -32.51 -18.97
CA ILE A 56 12.17 -31.43 -19.92
C ILE A 56 10.80 -31.01 -20.49
N PRO A 57 10.43 -29.72 -20.47
CA PRO A 57 9.17 -29.26 -21.05
C PRO A 57 9.14 -29.45 -22.57
N SER A 58 7.94 -29.58 -23.14
CA SER A 58 7.76 -29.49 -24.60
C SER A 58 8.11 -28.07 -25.10
N ALA A 59 8.38 -27.92 -26.40
CA ALA A 59 8.67 -26.61 -26.99
C ALA A 59 7.54 -25.61 -26.74
N GLU A 60 6.29 -26.04 -26.94
CA GLU A 60 5.09 -25.22 -26.69
C GLU A 60 4.95 -24.80 -25.22
N LEU A 61 5.28 -25.69 -24.27
CA LEU A 61 5.25 -25.35 -22.86
C LEU A 61 6.40 -24.41 -22.48
N LEU A 62 7.58 -24.59 -23.07
CA LEU A 62 8.71 -23.68 -22.86
C LEU A 62 8.37 -22.28 -23.39
N GLU A 63 7.69 -22.17 -24.53
CA GLU A 63 7.16 -20.92 -25.06
C GLU A 63 6.14 -20.27 -24.12
N LEU A 64 5.24 -21.07 -23.52
CA LEU A 64 4.29 -20.56 -22.52
C LEU A 64 5.02 -20.00 -21.28
N LEU A 65 5.99 -20.73 -20.74
CA LEU A 65 6.79 -20.28 -19.59
C LEU A 65 7.62 -19.04 -19.93
N ALA A 66 8.24 -19.04 -21.10
CA ALA A 66 8.96 -17.91 -21.67
C ALA A 66 8.06 -16.66 -21.78
N ALA A 67 6.82 -16.83 -22.24
CA ALA A 67 5.83 -15.76 -22.29
C ALA A 67 5.40 -15.27 -20.90
N VAL A 68 5.31 -16.14 -19.89
CA VAL A 68 5.02 -15.73 -18.50
C VAL A 68 6.14 -14.84 -17.94
N PHE A 69 7.41 -15.22 -18.17
CA PHE A 69 8.58 -14.48 -17.66
C PHE A 69 9.08 -13.39 -18.61
N GLN A 70 8.46 -13.21 -19.78
CA GLN A 70 8.86 -12.23 -20.80
C GLN A 70 10.35 -12.39 -21.22
N ARG A 71 10.79 -13.63 -21.38
CA ARG A 71 12.16 -14.01 -21.82
C ARG A 71 12.08 -14.86 -23.08
N PRO A 72 13.09 -14.84 -23.97
CA PRO A 72 13.11 -15.74 -25.11
C PRO A 72 13.31 -17.21 -24.63
N PRO A 73 12.70 -18.21 -25.28
CA PRO A 73 12.92 -19.63 -24.93
C PRO A 73 14.40 -20.03 -24.88
N ALA A 74 15.22 -19.43 -25.76
CA ALA A 74 16.66 -19.66 -25.82
C ALA A 74 17.39 -19.30 -24.51
N TRP A 75 16.91 -18.33 -23.72
CA TRP A 75 17.50 -17.97 -22.42
C TRP A 75 17.42 -19.11 -21.40
N PHE A 76 16.36 -19.92 -21.45
CA PHE A 76 16.25 -21.08 -20.56
C PHE A 76 17.15 -22.25 -21.00
N MET A 77 17.62 -22.22 -22.24
CA MET A 77 18.42 -23.25 -22.90
C MET A 77 19.88 -22.82 -23.09
N ASP A 78 20.24 -21.62 -22.62
CA ASP A 78 21.62 -21.17 -22.66
C ASP A 78 22.42 -21.92 -21.58
N GLU A 79 23.66 -22.29 -21.92
CA GLU A 79 24.56 -23.03 -21.01
C GLU A 79 25.31 -22.09 -20.05
N SER A 80 24.96 -20.80 -20.02
CA SER A 80 25.61 -19.83 -19.14
C SER A 80 25.15 -20.05 -17.69
N ALA A 81 26.14 -20.17 -16.80
CA ALA A 81 25.93 -20.15 -15.36
C ALA A 81 25.63 -18.72 -14.84
N ASP A 82 25.63 -17.72 -15.73
CA ASP A 82 25.40 -16.32 -15.41
C ASP A 82 23.98 -16.15 -14.85
N LEU A 83 23.92 -16.24 -13.54
CA LEU A 83 22.80 -15.82 -12.73
C LEU A 83 22.79 -14.28 -12.57
N GLU A 84 23.65 -13.56 -13.30
CA GLU A 84 23.87 -12.11 -13.23
C GLU A 84 22.58 -11.33 -13.46
N LEU A 85 21.85 -11.12 -12.37
CA LEU A 85 20.94 -10.01 -12.22
C LEU A 85 21.28 -9.42 -10.84
N PRO A 86 21.51 -8.11 -10.76
CA PRO A 86 21.80 -7.45 -9.49
C PRO A 86 20.73 -7.80 -8.44
N PRO A 87 21.09 -7.89 -7.15
CA PRO A 87 20.09 -7.98 -6.09
C PRO A 87 19.11 -6.80 -6.20
N PRO A 88 17.84 -6.96 -5.78
CA PRO A 88 16.90 -5.86 -5.73
C PRO A 88 17.52 -4.69 -4.95
N GLY A 89 17.56 -3.50 -5.56
CA GLY A 89 18.08 -2.31 -4.91
C GLY A 89 17.31 -1.98 -3.62
N PRO A 90 17.95 -1.33 -2.64
CA PRO A 90 17.28 -0.90 -1.42
C PRO A 90 16.09 0.02 -1.77
N GLY A 91 14.93 -0.22 -1.12
CA GLY A 91 13.73 0.59 -1.30
C GLY A 91 13.98 2.07 -0.97
N GLY A 92 13.14 2.96 -1.52
CA GLY A 92 13.35 4.42 -1.56
C GLY A 92 13.30 5.16 -0.22
N GLY A 93 13.31 4.47 0.92
CA GLY A 93 13.18 5.08 2.25
C GLY A 93 14.35 6.00 2.60
N ALA A 94 14.09 6.94 3.52
CA ALA A 94 15.12 7.77 4.13
C ALA A 94 16.15 6.88 4.84
N ALA A 95 17.44 7.20 4.69
CA ALA A 95 18.49 6.45 5.36
C ALA A 95 18.33 6.57 6.88
N PRO A 96 18.49 5.48 7.65
CA PRO A 96 18.51 5.56 9.09
C PRO A 96 19.67 6.46 9.54
N VAL A 97 19.39 7.40 10.44
CA VAL A 97 20.41 8.26 11.02
C VAL A 97 21.03 7.53 12.21
N PRO A 98 22.36 7.42 12.28
CA PRO A 98 23.01 6.85 13.47
C PRO A 98 22.72 7.74 14.68
N LEU A 99 22.22 7.13 15.75
CA LEU A 99 21.86 7.81 16.98
C LEU A 99 23.09 7.94 17.87
N GLU A 100 23.96 8.91 17.56
CA GLU A 100 25.20 9.16 18.29
C GLU A 100 25.24 10.59 18.90
N PRO A 101 25.75 10.75 20.13
CA PRO A 101 26.24 9.70 21.03
C PRO A 101 25.11 8.82 21.59
N ALA A 102 25.29 7.49 21.57
CA ALA A 102 24.26 6.52 21.97
C ALA A 102 23.61 6.77 23.35
N PHE A 103 24.35 7.34 24.33
CA PHE A 103 23.83 7.60 25.67
C PHE A 103 22.65 8.59 25.68
N LEU A 104 22.60 9.56 24.75
CA LEU A 104 21.49 10.53 24.62
C LEU A 104 20.17 9.87 24.19
N PHE A 105 20.26 8.69 23.59
CA PHE A 105 19.11 7.90 23.10
C PHE A 105 18.80 6.71 24.02
N SER A 106 19.27 6.77 25.27
CA SER A 106 18.91 5.78 26.28
C SER A 106 17.41 5.78 26.57
N ARG A 107 16.86 4.62 26.93
CA ARG A 107 15.42 4.45 27.20
C ARG A 107 14.91 5.44 28.26
N SER A 108 15.69 5.71 29.30
CA SER A 108 15.34 6.65 30.38
C SER A 108 15.24 8.09 29.88
N LEU A 109 16.20 8.56 29.08
CA LEU A 109 16.16 9.91 28.51
C LEU A 109 15.02 10.06 27.50
N LEU A 110 14.80 9.07 26.64
CA LEU A 110 13.70 9.10 25.67
C LEU A 110 12.32 9.11 26.34
N GLN A 111 12.14 8.39 27.47
CA GLN A 111 10.90 8.40 28.23
C GLN A 111 10.54 9.78 28.80
N VAL A 112 11.54 10.63 29.07
CA VAL A 112 11.35 12.01 29.56
C VAL A 112 11.26 13.01 28.41
N ALA A 113 12.14 12.89 27.40
CA ALA A 113 12.26 13.85 26.31
C ALA A 113 11.12 13.74 25.28
N ILE A 114 10.58 12.55 25.02
CA ILE A 114 9.51 12.37 24.03
C ILE A 114 8.23 13.09 24.44
N PRO A 115 7.68 12.92 25.67
CA PRO A 115 6.49 13.67 26.08
C PRO A 115 6.66 15.19 25.97
N GLU A 116 7.83 15.70 26.35
CA GLU A 116 8.17 17.12 26.26
C GLU A 116 8.20 17.60 24.80
N LEU A 117 8.87 16.86 23.90
CA LEU A 117 8.90 17.17 22.47
C LEU A 117 7.48 17.17 21.87
N LEU A 118 6.63 16.22 22.25
CA LEU A 118 5.26 16.12 21.76
C LEU A 118 4.40 17.29 22.24
N ALA A 119 4.56 17.71 23.51
CA ALA A 119 3.88 18.88 24.05
C ALA A 119 4.31 20.16 23.32
N GLN A 120 5.62 20.36 23.11
CA GLN A 120 6.16 21.53 22.40
C GLN A 120 5.74 21.60 20.93
N THR A 121 5.59 20.44 20.28
CA THR A 121 5.17 20.36 18.87
C THR A 121 3.66 20.30 18.68
N GLY A 122 2.87 20.24 19.77
CA GLY A 122 1.42 20.05 19.70
C GLY A 122 0.99 18.70 19.11
N THR A 123 1.87 17.70 19.14
CA THR A 123 1.58 16.35 18.61
C THR A 123 0.92 15.50 19.69
N SER A 124 -0.27 14.96 19.41
CA SER A 124 -0.97 14.06 20.35
C SER A 124 -0.28 12.70 20.49
N GLY A 125 -0.50 12.02 21.62
CA GLY A 125 0.00 10.65 21.83
C GLY A 125 -0.47 9.66 20.75
N ARG A 126 -1.71 9.77 20.30
CA ARG A 126 -2.27 8.94 19.20
C ARG A 126 -1.57 9.19 17.86
N GLN A 127 -1.29 10.46 17.53
CA GLN A 127 -0.55 10.84 16.33
C GLN A 127 0.87 10.27 16.34
N PHE A 128 1.54 10.35 17.49
CA PHE A 128 2.86 9.75 17.70
C PHE A 128 2.82 8.22 17.61
N ALA A 129 1.84 7.57 18.23
CA ALA A 129 1.65 6.12 18.11
C ALA A 129 1.44 5.67 16.66
N ASN A 130 0.64 6.41 15.88
CA ASN A 130 0.47 6.15 14.46
C ASN A 130 1.76 6.34 13.65
N LEU A 131 2.68 7.23 14.06
CA LEU A 131 4.03 7.30 13.45
C LEU A 131 4.83 6.03 13.76
N LEU A 132 4.86 5.58 15.01
CA LEU A 132 5.57 4.37 15.42
C LEU A 132 5.04 3.11 14.73
N ILE A 133 3.72 2.95 14.68
CA ILE A 133 3.05 1.84 13.98
C ILE A 133 3.46 1.81 12.51
N ARG A 134 3.47 2.97 11.83
CA ARG A 134 3.88 3.04 10.42
C ARG A 134 5.34 2.64 10.23
N SER A 135 6.26 3.17 11.05
CA SER A 135 7.66 2.76 11.00
C SER A 135 7.81 1.25 11.20
N HIS A 136 7.05 0.67 12.13
CA HIS A 136 7.02 -0.77 12.35
C HIS A 136 6.48 -1.54 11.15
N GLN A 137 5.38 -1.10 10.53
CA GLN A 137 4.85 -1.69 9.30
C GLN A 137 5.83 -1.62 8.13
N GLU A 138 6.56 -0.52 7.99
CA GLU A 138 7.56 -0.32 6.93
C GLU A 138 8.75 -1.27 7.12
N ILE A 139 9.32 -1.34 8.33
CA ILE A 139 10.43 -2.25 8.68
C ILE A 139 10.02 -3.71 8.50
N SER A 140 8.82 -4.06 8.94
CA SER A 140 8.31 -5.44 8.84
C SER A 140 7.75 -5.78 7.46
N HIS A 141 7.78 -4.86 6.47
CA HIS A 141 7.11 -5.04 5.16
C HIS A 141 5.65 -5.54 5.30
N ASN A 142 4.93 -4.95 6.27
CA ASN A 142 3.56 -5.30 6.66
C ASN A 142 3.38 -6.78 7.06
N ASP A 143 4.45 -7.50 7.42
CA ASP A 143 4.43 -8.91 7.81
C ASP A 143 4.18 -9.12 9.31
N PHE A 144 3.01 -9.67 9.64
CA PHE A 144 2.61 -9.99 11.00
C PHE A 144 2.04 -11.43 11.05
N PRO A 145 2.92 -12.45 11.05
CA PRO A 145 2.50 -13.85 10.93
C PRO A 145 1.54 -14.32 12.02
N ASP A 146 1.65 -13.79 13.23
CA ASP A 146 0.79 -14.19 14.35
C ASP A 146 -0.63 -13.66 14.19
N LEU A 147 -0.80 -12.42 13.69
CA LEU A 147 -2.12 -11.88 13.35
C LEU A 147 -2.75 -12.62 12.16
N GLU A 148 -1.96 -12.99 11.15
CA GLU A 148 -2.43 -13.82 10.03
C GLU A 148 -2.90 -15.18 10.52
N ARG A 149 -2.12 -15.83 11.40
CA ARG A 149 -2.43 -17.14 11.95
C ARG A 149 -3.71 -17.12 12.77
N ALA A 150 -3.85 -16.14 13.66
CA ALA A 150 -5.05 -15.97 14.46
C ALA A 150 -6.30 -15.74 13.57
N ALA A 151 -6.18 -14.97 12.50
CA ALA A 151 -7.29 -14.77 11.56
C ALA A 151 -7.62 -16.03 10.72
N ASP A 152 -6.61 -16.78 10.30
CA ASP A 152 -6.77 -18.07 9.61
C ASP A 152 -7.45 -19.11 10.51
N GLU A 153 -7.12 -19.15 11.80
CA GLU A 153 -7.73 -20.03 12.80
C GLU A 153 -9.22 -19.69 13.00
N VAL A 154 -9.57 -18.41 13.10
CA VAL A 154 -10.97 -17.96 13.26
C VAL A 154 -11.82 -18.19 12.01
N SER A 155 -11.26 -17.95 10.83
CA SER A 155 -11.97 -18.16 9.55
C SER A 155 -11.98 -19.63 9.12
N GLU A 156 -11.16 -20.49 9.73
CA GLU A 156 -10.85 -21.84 9.23
C GLU A 156 -10.39 -21.79 7.75
N ARG A 157 -9.71 -20.70 7.37
CA ARG A 157 -9.29 -20.39 5.98
C ARG A 157 -10.43 -20.36 4.95
N ARG A 158 -11.68 -20.21 5.39
CA ARG A 158 -12.83 -20.04 4.49
C ARG A 158 -12.75 -18.69 3.79
N PHE A 159 -12.97 -18.70 2.47
CA PHE A 159 -12.97 -17.51 1.64
C PHE A 159 -13.80 -17.76 0.38
N PRO A 160 -14.74 -16.85 0.00
CA PRO A 160 -15.11 -15.62 0.70
C PRO A 160 -16.00 -15.86 1.93
N LEU A 161 -16.05 -14.88 2.84
CA LEU A 161 -17.01 -14.84 3.97
C LEU A 161 -18.16 -13.87 3.66
N SER A 162 -19.39 -14.32 3.91
CA SER A 162 -20.61 -13.47 3.85
C SER A 162 -20.77 -12.62 5.13
N ALA A 163 -21.67 -11.64 5.11
CA ALA A 163 -22.01 -10.88 6.31
C ALA A 163 -22.65 -11.81 7.37
N GLU A 164 -23.46 -12.77 6.93
CA GLU A 164 -24.09 -13.79 7.76
C GLU A 164 -23.05 -14.73 8.39
N ASP A 165 -21.99 -15.11 7.65
CA ASP A 165 -20.86 -15.85 8.21
C ASP A 165 -20.22 -15.09 9.37
N LEU A 166 -20.00 -13.78 9.21
CA LEU A 166 -19.42 -12.98 10.28
C LEU A 166 -20.35 -12.81 11.47
N VAL A 167 -21.66 -12.66 11.26
CA VAL A 167 -22.63 -12.66 12.37
C VAL A 167 -22.59 -13.99 13.13
N ARG A 168 -22.46 -15.12 12.42
CA ARG A 168 -22.27 -16.44 13.06
C ARG A 168 -20.94 -16.52 13.82
N LEU A 169 -19.85 -15.99 13.26
CA LEU A 169 -18.55 -15.94 13.96
C LEU A 169 -18.61 -15.06 15.22
N CYS A 170 -19.26 -13.90 15.17
CA CYS A 170 -19.51 -13.07 16.36
C CYS A 170 -20.17 -13.91 17.47
N ARG A 171 -21.28 -14.61 17.16
CA ARG A 171 -21.98 -15.47 18.13
C ARG A 171 -21.09 -16.60 18.67
N ARG A 172 -20.30 -17.25 17.80
CA ARG A 172 -19.36 -18.31 18.18
C ARG A 172 -18.31 -17.82 19.18
N HIS A 173 -17.85 -16.58 19.04
CA HIS A 173 -16.91 -15.93 19.96
C HIS A 173 -17.61 -15.20 21.14
N GLY A 174 -18.89 -15.49 21.37
CA GLY A 174 -19.65 -14.96 22.51
C GLY A 174 -20.03 -13.48 22.39
N LEU A 175 -19.97 -12.89 21.20
CA LEU A 175 -20.36 -11.51 20.94
C LEU A 175 -21.87 -11.39 20.67
N GLU A 176 -22.49 -10.39 21.29
CA GLU A 176 -23.88 -9.99 21.06
C GLU A 176 -23.91 -8.73 20.20
N ILE A 177 -24.69 -8.73 19.11
CA ILE A 177 -24.83 -7.56 18.24
C ILE A 177 -26.13 -6.83 18.57
N ARG A 178 -26.04 -5.57 18.96
CA ARG A 178 -27.17 -4.67 19.17
C ARG A 178 -27.20 -3.60 18.10
N TRP A 179 -28.39 -3.37 17.53
CA TRP A 179 -28.55 -2.40 16.45
C TRP A 179 -29.06 -1.08 17.00
N PHE A 180 -28.48 0.02 16.52
CA PHE A 180 -28.95 1.38 16.81
C PHE A 180 -29.15 2.18 15.54
N ASP A 181 -29.93 3.24 15.63
CA ASP A 181 -30.26 4.14 14.52
C ASP A 181 -29.74 5.54 14.84
N ARG A 182 -28.69 5.98 14.14
CA ARG A 182 -28.12 7.33 14.29
C ARG A 182 -27.66 7.87 12.94
N LYS A 183 -28.13 9.06 12.58
CA LYS A 183 -27.75 9.74 11.32
C LYS A 183 -26.38 10.41 11.45
N PRO A 184 -25.69 10.69 10.32
CA PRO A 184 -24.49 11.51 10.34
C PRO A 184 -24.75 12.88 10.98
N VAL A 185 -23.80 13.37 11.76
CA VAL A 185 -23.83 14.67 12.45
C VAL A 185 -22.68 15.52 11.92
N LEU A 186 -22.86 16.82 11.76
CA LEU A 186 -21.74 17.72 11.46
C LEU A 186 -20.82 17.79 12.68
N ALA A 187 -19.56 17.43 12.49
CA ALA A 187 -18.51 17.53 13.50
C ALA A 187 -17.43 18.50 13.01
N ARG A 188 -16.90 19.31 13.93
CA ARG A 188 -15.73 20.14 13.67
C ARG A 188 -14.46 19.33 13.94
N ASP A 189 -13.58 19.25 12.96
CA ASP A 189 -12.25 18.64 13.07
C ASP A 189 -11.22 19.65 12.58
N LYS A 190 -10.38 20.19 13.49
CA LYS A 190 -9.26 21.10 13.17
C LYS A 190 -9.62 22.15 12.10
N ASP A 191 -10.64 22.96 12.40
CA ASP A 191 -11.20 24.02 11.55
C ASP A 191 -12.01 23.59 10.31
N ARG A 192 -12.43 22.31 10.24
CA ARG A 192 -13.24 21.76 9.14
C ARG A 192 -14.59 21.25 9.60
N GLU A 193 -15.65 21.52 8.83
CA GLU A 193 -16.94 20.85 9.01
C GLU A 193 -16.98 19.56 8.18
N LEU A 194 -16.87 18.42 8.85
CA LEU A 194 -17.02 17.10 8.24
C LEU A 194 -18.27 16.42 8.78
N ARG A 195 -19.00 15.72 7.91
CA ARG A 195 -20.08 14.86 8.39
C ARG A 195 -19.44 13.67 9.08
N SER A 196 -19.78 13.43 10.33
CA SER A 196 -19.32 12.27 11.07
C SER A 196 -20.44 11.31 11.44
N MET A 197 -20.14 10.01 11.41
CA MET A 197 -21.06 8.95 11.73
C MET A 197 -20.36 7.85 12.50
N VAL A 198 -20.86 7.55 13.71
CA VAL A 198 -20.48 6.35 14.44
C VAL A 198 -21.13 5.14 13.76
N ARG A 199 -20.28 4.23 13.29
CA ARG A 199 -20.69 3.02 12.57
C ARG A 199 -20.89 1.86 13.52
N SER A 200 -19.93 1.65 14.41
CA SER A 200 -20.02 0.63 15.44
C SER A 200 -19.08 0.93 16.62
N PHE A 201 -19.38 0.39 17.78
CA PHE A 201 -18.52 0.46 18.96
C PHE A 201 -18.70 -0.79 19.84
N PHE A 202 -17.78 -0.98 20.78
CA PHE A 202 -17.73 -2.16 21.62
C PHE A 202 -18.00 -1.77 23.07
N GLU A 203 -18.96 -2.42 23.71
CA GLU A 203 -19.21 -2.36 25.15
C GLU A 203 -18.70 -3.66 25.78
N ALA A 204 -17.73 -3.51 26.70
CA ALA A 204 -17.16 -4.64 27.41
C ALA A 204 -18.24 -5.38 28.21
N PRO A 205 -18.17 -6.73 28.29
CA PRO A 205 -17.11 -7.60 27.76
C PRO A 205 -17.41 -8.23 26.38
N ARG A 206 -18.57 -7.95 25.79
CA ARG A 206 -19.08 -8.74 24.65
C ARG A 206 -20.13 -8.11 23.75
N VAL A 207 -20.57 -6.87 23.99
CA VAL A 207 -21.67 -6.28 23.24
C VAL A 207 -21.11 -5.37 22.14
N VAL A 208 -21.50 -5.63 20.89
CA VAL A 208 -21.16 -4.81 19.73
C VAL A 208 -22.39 -4.02 19.33
N TYR A 209 -22.32 -2.70 19.45
CA TYR A 209 -23.33 -1.81 18.90
C TYR A 209 -23.00 -1.50 17.46
N ALA A 210 -23.92 -1.78 16.54
CA ALA A 210 -23.77 -1.51 15.12
C ALA A 210 -24.91 -0.63 14.61
N ASN A 211 -24.57 0.37 13.80
CA ASN A 211 -25.56 1.24 13.18
C ASN A 211 -26.34 0.46 12.12
N ARG A 212 -27.67 0.54 12.13
CA ARG A 212 -28.53 -0.18 11.17
C ARG A 212 -28.24 0.19 9.72
N ALA A 213 -27.71 1.39 9.47
CA ALA A 213 -27.25 1.82 8.15
C ALA A 213 -26.18 0.89 7.53
N LEU A 214 -25.42 0.15 8.35
CA LEU A 214 -24.45 -0.85 7.87
C LEU A 214 -25.14 -2.04 7.17
N GLN A 215 -26.40 -2.33 7.46
CA GLN A 215 -27.12 -3.45 6.82
C GLN A 215 -27.33 -3.22 5.32
N ALA A 216 -27.38 -1.97 4.88
CA ALA A 216 -27.46 -1.60 3.47
C ALA A 216 -26.10 -1.64 2.75
N ASP A 217 -24.99 -1.84 3.47
CA ASP A 217 -23.63 -1.86 2.94
C ASP A 217 -22.86 -3.09 3.50
N PRO A 218 -23.08 -4.29 2.91
CA PRO A 218 -22.47 -5.53 3.38
C PRO A 218 -20.94 -5.46 3.47
N ALA A 219 -20.30 -4.71 2.57
CA ALA A 219 -18.85 -4.59 2.53
C ALA A 219 -18.28 -3.87 3.76
N ARG A 220 -18.96 -2.81 4.23
CA ARG A 220 -18.58 -2.13 5.47
C ARG A 220 -18.97 -2.90 6.71
N LEU A 221 -20.15 -3.54 6.70
CA LEU A 221 -20.60 -4.39 7.80
C LEU A 221 -19.60 -5.52 8.05
N LYS A 222 -19.13 -6.18 6.98
CA LYS A 222 -18.10 -7.22 7.06
C LYS A 222 -16.84 -6.73 7.79
N PHE A 223 -16.31 -5.57 7.41
CA PHE A 223 -15.11 -5.03 8.05
C PHE A 223 -15.32 -4.70 9.52
N ASP A 224 -16.43 -4.05 9.85
CA ASP A 224 -16.73 -3.65 11.23
C ASP A 224 -16.90 -4.86 12.16
N LEU A 225 -17.63 -5.90 11.72
CA LEU A 225 -17.77 -7.15 12.48
C LEU A 225 -16.43 -7.87 12.62
N ALA A 226 -15.65 -7.98 11.54
CA ALA A 226 -14.34 -8.63 11.57
C ALA A 226 -13.38 -7.95 12.55
N ALA A 227 -13.38 -6.62 12.61
CA ALA A 227 -12.56 -5.86 13.55
C ALA A 227 -13.03 -5.99 15.01
N HIS A 228 -14.31 -6.25 15.28
CA HIS A 228 -14.79 -6.54 16.64
C HIS A 228 -14.52 -7.98 17.07
N ILE A 229 -14.59 -8.95 16.14
CA ILE A 229 -14.10 -10.31 16.37
C ILE A 229 -12.61 -10.27 16.74
N ALA A 230 -11.81 -9.48 16.00
CA ALA A 230 -10.40 -9.29 16.30
C ALA A 230 -10.17 -8.80 17.73
N HIS A 231 -10.92 -7.78 18.17
CA HIS A 231 -10.82 -7.26 19.53
C HIS A 231 -11.10 -8.33 20.59
N LYS A 232 -12.13 -9.16 20.34
CA LYS A 232 -12.49 -10.24 21.25
C LYS A 232 -11.41 -11.32 21.33
N VAL A 233 -10.82 -11.68 20.19
CA VAL A 233 -9.84 -12.77 20.06
C VAL A 233 -8.47 -12.34 20.57
N LEU A 234 -8.00 -11.14 20.20
CA LEU A 234 -6.66 -10.66 20.53
C LEU A 234 -6.56 -10.04 21.93
N HIS A 235 -7.65 -9.42 22.42
CA HIS A 235 -7.63 -8.62 23.66
C HIS A 235 -8.70 -9.03 24.67
N GLY A 236 -9.35 -10.18 24.48
CA GLY A 236 -10.36 -10.72 25.40
C GLY A 236 -11.69 -9.94 25.45
N GLY A 237 -11.82 -8.85 24.69
CA GLY A 237 -12.99 -7.98 24.72
C GLY A 237 -13.03 -7.04 25.93
N ASP A 238 -11.88 -6.55 26.38
CA ASP A 238 -11.75 -5.62 27.52
C ASP A 238 -12.30 -4.20 27.27
N GLY A 239 -12.83 -3.93 26.07
CA GLY A 239 -13.37 -2.61 25.68
C GLY A 239 -12.36 -1.50 25.40
N LEU A 240 -11.05 -1.73 25.58
CA LEU A 240 -10.02 -0.71 25.31
C LEU A 240 -9.69 -0.66 23.81
N LYS A 241 -10.67 -0.21 23.02
CA LYS A 241 -10.62 -0.04 21.57
C LYS A 241 -11.42 1.18 21.14
N SER A 242 -10.98 1.86 20.09
CA SER A 242 -11.70 3.04 19.59
C SER A 242 -13.04 2.65 18.94
N ALA A 243 -14.03 3.54 19.05
CA ALA A 243 -15.24 3.41 18.24
C ALA A 243 -14.90 3.52 16.75
N HIS A 244 -15.56 2.70 15.92
CA HIS A 244 -15.47 2.84 14.48
C HIS A 244 -16.36 4.00 14.03
N ALA A 245 -15.74 5.14 13.73
CA ALA A 245 -16.41 6.27 13.12
C ALA A 245 -15.86 6.58 11.72
N THR A 246 -16.69 7.28 10.97
CA THR A 246 -16.39 7.78 9.63
C THR A 246 -16.62 9.28 9.57
N GLY A 247 -15.72 10.00 8.90
CA GLY A 247 -15.67 11.45 8.87
C GLY A 247 -15.11 12.05 10.16
N GLY A 248 -14.11 12.95 10.01
CA GLY A 248 -13.42 13.66 11.10
C GLY A 248 -12.80 12.78 12.21
N GLU A 249 -12.09 13.40 13.15
CA GLU A 249 -11.69 12.79 14.44
C GLU A 249 -12.91 12.51 15.34
N MET A 250 -13.79 11.61 14.93
CA MET A 250 -14.83 11.01 15.80
C MET A 250 -14.49 9.55 16.15
N GLY A 251 -13.20 9.20 16.05
CA GLY A 251 -12.62 7.94 16.52
C GLY A 251 -11.64 8.12 17.68
N GLY A 252 -11.70 9.27 18.38
CA GLY A 252 -11.08 9.44 19.70
C GLY A 252 -11.81 8.58 20.73
N SER A 253 -11.10 8.14 21.78
CA SER A 253 -11.68 7.33 22.85
C SER A 253 -12.97 7.96 23.40
N PRO A 254 -13.98 7.17 23.76
CA PRO A 254 -15.27 7.67 24.26
C PRO A 254 -15.22 8.47 25.58
N GLU A 255 -14.05 8.65 26.20
CA GLU A 255 -13.96 9.23 27.57
C GLU A 255 -12.87 10.28 27.79
N SER A 256 -12.06 10.67 26.80
CA SER A 256 -11.13 11.79 27.00
C SER A 256 -11.79 13.11 26.60
N GLY A 257 -12.57 13.67 27.51
CA GLY A 257 -12.88 15.11 27.57
C GLY A 257 -11.65 16.01 27.81
N SER A 258 -10.45 15.53 27.50
CA SER A 258 -9.19 16.25 27.60
C SER A 258 -8.44 16.13 26.27
N SER A 259 -8.67 17.11 25.41
CA SER A 259 -7.69 17.58 24.44
C SER A 259 -6.48 18.19 25.16
N GLY A 260 -5.81 17.41 26.00
CA GLY A 260 -4.59 17.81 26.70
C GLY A 260 -3.39 17.51 25.82
N ALA A 261 -2.55 18.52 25.58
CA ALA A 261 -1.23 18.32 24.99
C ALA A 261 -0.41 17.41 25.91
N GLY A 262 -0.08 16.19 25.46
CA GLY A 262 0.71 15.23 26.23
C GLY A 262 0.57 13.78 25.74
N LEU A 263 1.57 12.95 26.04
CA LEU A 263 1.56 11.51 25.73
C LEU A 263 0.79 10.74 26.81
N ASN A 264 -0.44 10.31 26.53
CA ASN A 264 -1.16 9.35 27.36
C ASN A 264 -0.86 7.92 26.87
N ALA A 265 -0.37 7.04 27.75
CA ALA A 265 -0.10 5.64 27.43
C ALA A 265 -1.35 4.89 26.91
N GLN A 266 -2.53 5.29 27.38
CA GLN A 266 -3.80 4.73 26.92
C GLN A 266 -4.09 5.06 25.45
N ASP A 267 -3.78 6.27 24.98
CA ASP A 267 -3.96 6.65 23.57
C ASP A 267 -3.05 5.84 22.64
N VAL A 268 -1.82 5.58 23.09
CA VAL A 268 -0.86 4.72 22.38
C VAL A 268 -1.39 3.30 22.29
N LEU A 269 -1.91 2.76 23.40
CA LEU A 269 -2.50 1.43 23.45
C LEU A 269 -3.72 1.31 22.53
N HIS A 270 -4.63 2.29 22.54
CA HIS A 270 -5.78 2.31 21.63
C HIS A 270 -5.34 2.33 20.17
N ALA A 271 -4.36 3.16 19.80
CA ALA A 271 -3.85 3.21 18.44
C ALA A 271 -3.23 1.86 17.99
N TRP A 272 -2.44 1.24 18.87
CA TRP A 272 -1.84 -0.08 18.62
C TRP A 272 -2.90 -1.16 18.39
N ARG A 273 -3.91 -1.21 19.27
CA ARG A 273 -5.00 -2.20 19.17
C ARG A 273 -5.91 -1.96 17.97
N ASP A 274 -6.19 -0.70 17.63
CA ASP A 274 -6.91 -0.35 16.41
C ASP A 274 -6.16 -0.88 15.16
N PHE A 275 -4.83 -0.76 15.15
CA PHE A 275 -3.99 -1.34 14.10
C PHE A 275 -4.07 -2.88 14.07
N GLU A 276 -3.86 -3.56 15.20
CA GLU A 276 -3.91 -5.03 15.27
C GLU A 276 -5.28 -5.56 14.83
N CYS A 277 -6.37 -4.95 15.33
CA CYS A 277 -7.72 -5.30 14.96
C CYS A 277 -8.02 -5.05 13.48
N SER A 278 -7.54 -3.92 12.92
CA SER A 278 -7.72 -3.60 11.50
C SER A 278 -6.92 -4.55 10.60
N PHE A 279 -5.71 -4.94 11.00
CA PHE A 279 -4.90 -5.88 10.25
C PHE A 279 -5.53 -7.27 10.26
N PHE A 280 -5.91 -7.76 11.45
CA PHE A 280 -6.62 -9.02 11.63
C PHE A 280 -7.91 -9.05 10.81
N ALA A 281 -8.73 -7.98 10.85
CA ALA A 281 -9.97 -7.92 10.08
C ALA A 281 -9.74 -8.09 8.57
N GLY A 282 -8.67 -7.47 8.05
CA GLY A 282 -8.24 -7.66 6.68
C GLY A 282 -7.81 -9.11 6.39
N ALA A 283 -7.04 -9.73 7.29
CA ALA A 283 -6.63 -11.12 7.15
C ALA A 283 -7.81 -12.11 7.25
N LEU A 284 -8.79 -11.84 8.12
CA LEU A 284 -9.99 -12.66 8.29
C LEU A 284 -10.86 -12.65 7.02
N LEU A 285 -11.09 -11.46 6.47
CA LEU A 285 -11.91 -11.27 5.25
C LEU A 285 -11.19 -11.73 3.98
N ALA A 286 -9.86 -11.65 3.98
CA ALA A 286 -9.03 -11.96 2.84
C ALA A 286 -7.77 -12.76 3.28
N PRO A 287 -7.96 -14.05 3.60
CA PRO A 287 -6.87 -14.94 4.02
C PRO A 287 -5.76 -15.01 2.98
N ARG A 288 -4.50 -15.08 3.43
CA ARG A 288 -3.32 -14.81 2.59
C ARG A 288 -3.30 -15.63 1.29
N VAL A 289 -3.46 -16.96 1.38
CA VAL A 289 -3.33 -17.85 0.21
C VAL A 289 -4.56 -17.76 -0.72
N PRO A 290 -5.80 -17.93 -0.24
CA PRO A 290 -6.99 -17.80 -1.09
C PRO A 290 -7.10 -16.43 -1.76
N PHE A 291 -6.85 -15.35 -1.02
CA PHE A 291 -6.96 -13.99 -1.55
C PHE A 291 -5.86 -13.67 -2.56
N ARG A 292 -4.63 -14.16 -2.34
CA ARG A 292 -3.56 -14.04 -3.36
C ARG A 292 -3.95 -14.73 -4.67
N ARG A 293 -4.50 -15.94 -4.61
CA ARG A 293 -4.98 -16.65 -5.82
C ARG A 293 -6.08 -15.87 -6.53
N PHE A 294 -7.00 -15.28 -5.77
CA PHE A 294 -8.03 -14.39 -6.30
C PHE A 294 -7.43 -13.18 -7.01
N LEU A 295 -6.52 -12.43 -6.36
CA LEU A 295 -5.86 -11.27 -6.96
C LEU A 295 -5.08 -11.64 -8.23
N ALA A 296 -4.37 -12.78 -8.22
CA ALA A 296 -3.68 -13.25 -9.40
C ALA A 296 -4.65 -13.52 -10.56
N ARG A 297 -5.79 -14.17 -10.31
CA ARG A 297 -6.84 -14.40 -11.33
C ARG A 297 -7.40 -13.11 -11.91
N GLU A 298 -7.62 -12.12 -11.05
CA GLU A 298 -8.20 -10.83 -11.40
C GLU A 298 -7.14 -9.80 -11.84
N ARG A 299 -5.89 -10.25 -12.04
CA ARG A 299 -4.74 -9.41 -12.44
C ARG A 299 -4.58 -8.15 -11.57
N TYR A 300 -4.80 -8.30 -10.27
CA TYR A 300 -4.75 -7.24 -9.25
C TYR A 300 -5.64 -6.02 -9.54
N ARG A 301 -6.77 -6.19 -10.26
CA ARG A 301 -7.79 -5.15 -10.37
C ARG A 301 -8.47 -4.92 -9.01
N VAL A 302 -8.61 -3.67 -8.60
CA VAL A 302 -9.22 -3.32 -7.30
C VAL A 302 -10.73 -3.55 -7.33
N GLU A 303 -11.36 -3.26 -8.47
CA GLU A 303 -12.79 -3.40 -8.72
C GLU A 303 -13.27 -4.84 -8.54
N ALA A 304 -12.39 -5.82 -8.75
CA ALA A 304 -12.73 -7.22 -8.55
C ALA A 304 -13.18 -7.51 -7.11
N GLY A 305 -12.78 -6.70 -6.12
CA GLY A 305 -13.26 -6.80 -4.74
C GLY A 305 -14.78 -6.70 -4.58
N GLU A 306 -15.48 -6.09 -5.53
CA GLU A 306 -16.95 -6.01 -5.54
C GLU A 306 -17.58 -7.40 -5.62
N LYS A 307 -16.93 -8.35 -6.32
CA LYS A 307 -17.36 -9.77 -6.39
C LYS A 307 -17.33 -10.48 -5.03
N LEU A 308 -16.63 -9.91 -4.06
CA LEU A 308 -16.47 -10.45 -2.71
C LEU A 308 -17.20 -9.59 -1.66
N GLU A 309 -17.87 -8.53 -2.12
CA GLU A 309 -18.41 -7.46 -1.27
C GLU A 309 -17.35 -6.94 -0.30
N LEU A 310 -16.17 -6.59 -0.82
CA LEU A 310 -15.12 -5.93 -0.05
C LEU A 310 -14.96 -4.49 -0.50
N THR A 311 -14.71 -3.59 0.45
CA THR A 311 -14.44 -2.18 0.11
C THR A 311 -13.09 -2.07 -0.63
N PRO A 312 -12.92 -1.09 -1.53
CA PRO A 312 -11.64 -0.86 -2.19
C PRO A 312 -10.48 -0.68 -1.21
N ALA A 313 -10.73 -0.06 -0.05
CA ALA A 313 -9.71 0.13 1.00
C ALA A 313 -9.19 -1.21 1.55
N VAL A 314 -10.07 -2.18 1.82
CA VAL A 314 -9.66 -3.51 2.28
C VAL A 314 -8.83 -4.21 1.22
N VAL A 315 -9.29 -4.19 -0.04
CA VAL A 315 -8.58 -4.81 -1.16
C VAL A 315 -7.18 -4.23 -1.33
N MET A 316 -7.08 -2.89 -1.43
CA MET A 316 -5.83 -2.17 -1.63
C MET A 316 -4.86 -2.38 -0.46
N ARG A 317 -5.31 -2.25 0.80
CA ARG A 317 -4.46 -2.52 1.97
C ARG A 317 -3.97 -3.96 1.96
N ARG A 318 -4.84 -4.91 1.62
CA ARG A 318 -4.49 -6.32 1.65
C ARG A 318 -3.52 -6.72 0.53
N MET A 319 -3.59 -6.08 -0.65
CA MET A 319 -2.60 -6.24 -1.73
C MET A 319 -1.17 -5.98 -1.24
N THR A 320 -0.97 -4.97 -0.39
CA THR A 320 0.36 -4.60 0.15
C THR A 320 1.04 -5.71 0.95
N LYS A 321 0.26 -6.68 1.44
CA LYS A 321 0.77 -7.82 2.20
C LYS A 321 0.70 -9.14 1.42
N VAL A 322 -0.41 -9.42 0.74
CA VAL A 322 -0.56 -10.73 0.10
C VAL A 322 0.22 -10.85 -1.21
N SER A 323 0.58 -9.73 -1.84
CA SER A 323 1.35 -9.74 -3.08
C SER A 323 2.72 -10.43 -2.89
N PRO A 324 3.20 -11.21 -3.89
CA PRO A 324 4.58 -11.73 -3.88
C PRO A 324 5.62 -10.63 -4.11
N TYR A 325 5.23 -9.54 -4.77
CA TYR A 325 6.05 -8.34 -4.91
C TYR A 325 5.92 -7.48 -3.65
N PRO A 326 7.01 -7.06 -2.97
CA PRO A 326 6.93 -6.37 -1.67
C PRO A 326 6.89 -4.83 -1.76
N TYR A 327 7.25 -4.24 -2.90
CA TYR A 327 7.44 -2.79 -3.03
C TYR A 327 6.11 -2.06 -3.31
N TRP A 328 5.22 -2.05 -2.32
CA TRP A 328 3.91 -1.39 -2.38
C TRP A 328 3.82 -0.14 -1.51
N HIS A 329 2.88 0.72 -1.83
CA HIS A 329 2.38 1.77 -0.94
C HIS A 329 0.85 1.87 -1.03
N PHE A 330 0.25 2.46 0.00
CA PHE A 330 -1.18 2.72 0.08
C PHE A 330 -1.44 4.06 0.76
N PHE A 331 -2.38 4.84 0.20
CA PHE A 331 -2.82 6.13 0.73
C PHE A 331 -4.36 6.19 0.78
N ASP A 332 -4.87 6.77 1.85
CA ASP A 332 -6.28 7.15 2.03
C ASP A 332 -6.32 8.65 2.31
N ALA A 333 -6.81 9.43 1.35
CA ALA A 333 -6.65 10.87 1.30
C ALA A 333 -8.01 11.60 1.24
N TYR A 334 -8.24 12.49 2.19
CA TYR A 334 -9.43 13.34 2.26
C TYR A 334 -9.08 14.75 1.78
N PRO A 335 -9.94 15.42 0.99
CA PRO A 335 -9.77 16.84 0.67
C PRO A 335 -9.69 17.69 1.95
N PRO A 336 -9.00 18.83 1.98
CA PRO A 336 -8.08 19.36 0.96
C PRO A 336 -6.63 18.87 1.18
N GLY A 337 -6.42 17.55 1.29
CA GLY A 337 -5.09 16.91 1.30
C GLY A 337 -4.66 16.25 2.62
N TYR A 338 -5.59 15.89 3.49
CA TYR A 338 -5.30 15.12 4.70
C TYR A 338 -5.13 13.63 4.38
N LEU A 339 -4.02 13.01 4.80
CA LEU A 339 -3.79 11.57 4.68
C LEU A 339 -4.23 10.85 5.96
N ARG A 340 -5.39 10.19 5.90
CA ARG A 340 -5.95 9.42 7.03
C ARG A 340 -5.17 8.14 7.31
N ALA A 341 -4.74 7.45 6.26
CA ALA A 341 -3.98 6.21 6.37
C ALA A 341 -2.88 6.17 5.31
N VAL A 342 -1.70 5.69 5.71
CA VAL A 342 -0.51 5.64 4.86
C VAL A 342 0.31 4.40 5.18
N TYR A 343 0.73 3.71 4.13
CA TYR A 343 1.71 2.62 4.18
C TYR A 343 2.72 2.76 3.05
N ARG A 344 4.01 2.51 3.32
CA ARG A 344 5.12 2.74 2.36
C ARG A 344 6.15 1.61 2.37
N GLY A 345 5.73 0.40 2.06
CA GLY A 345 6.64 -0.75 1.93
C GLY A 345 7.73 -0.58 0.86
N ASN A 346 7.51 0.30 -0.12
CA ASN A 346 8.51 0.69 -1.13
C ASN A 346 9.40 1.89 -0.73
N GLY A 347 9.13 2.51 0.42
CA GLY A 347 9.87 3.69 0.88
C GLY A 347 9.59 4.96 0.09
N ILE A 348 8.50 5.06 -0.68
CA ILE A 348 8.15 6.29 -1.41
C ILE A 348 8.24 7.51 -0.45
N PRO A 349 9.00 8.56 -0.78
CA PRO A 349 9.09 9.71 0.10
C PRO A 349 7.72 10.36 0.17
N LEU A 350 7.27 10.62 1.40
CA LEU A 350 6.01 11.31 1.58
C LEU A 350 6.17 12.76 1.17
N PRO A 351 5.12 13.33 0.58
CA PRO A 351 5.23 14.71 0.20
C PRO A 351 5.25 15.66 1.44
N TRP A 352 4.77 15.21 2.62
CA TRP A 352 4.89 15.91 3.92
C TRP A 352 4.56 14.99 5.11
N GLY A 353 4.66 15.52 6.34
CA GLY A 353 4.28 14.80 7.56
C GLY A 353 2.76 14.68 7.71
N ASN A 354 2.25 13.46 7.83
CA ASN A 354 0.80 13.14 7.99
C ASN A 354 0.12 13.73 9.24
N LEU A 355 0.85 14.49 10.06
CA LEU A 355 0.33 15.10 11.29
C LEU A 355 -0.35 16.45 11.05
N ALA A 356 -0.14 17.05 9.88
CA ALA A 356 -0.71 18.34 9.49
C ALA A 356 -1.32 18.29 8.08
N GLN A 357 -2.26 19.21 7.82
CA GLN A 357 -2.79 19.46 6.49
C GLN A 357 -1.66 19.94 5.56
N VAL A 358 -1.76 19.57 4.29
CA VAL A 358 -0.83 20.07 3.27
C VAL A 358 -1.02 21.56 3.07
N SER A 359 0.07 22.30 3.15
CA SER A 359 0.10 23.68 2.69
C SER A 359 0.35 23.79 1.18
N ASP A 360 1.08 22.83 0.58
CA ASP A 360 1.51 22.89 -0.81
C ASP A 360 1.72 21.51 -1.48
N PRO A 361 0.65 20.76 -1.80
CA PRO A 361 0.77 19.46 -2.46
C PRO A 361 1.21 19.61 -3.92
N CYS A 362 2.14 18.77 -4.37
CA CYS A 362 2.44 18.69 -5.80
C CYS A 362 1.18 18.19 -6.55
N PRO A 363 0.59 18.98 -7.48
CA PRO A 363 -0.69 18.65 -8.12
C PRO A 363 -0.59 17.49 -9.12
N HIS A 364 0.63 17.07 -9.46
CA HIS A 364 0.87 15.93 -10.35
C HIS A 364 0.72 14.57 -9.66
N TRP A 365 0.63 14.51 -8.34
CA TRP A 365 0.29 13.27 -7.65
C TRP A 365 -1.14 12.86 -7.99
N ALA A 366 -1.32 11.62 -8.46
CA ALA A 366 -2.62 11.08 -8.86
C ALA A 366 -3.69 11.25 -7.76
N VAL A 367 -3.31 11.06 -6.49
CA VAL A 367 -4.21 11.16 -5.35
C VAL A 367 -4.76 12.58 -5.13
N PHE A 368 -3.94 13.63 -5.29
CA PHE A 368 -4.37 15.02 -5.13
C PHE A 368 -5.11 15.54 -6.35
N ARG A 369 -4.62 15.20 -7.56
CA ARG A 369 -5.33 15.50 -8.80
C ARG A 369 -6.75 14.92 -8.77
N MET A 370 -6.93 13.69 -8.33
CA MET A 370 -8.24 13.06 -8.20
C MET A 370 -9.06 13.58 -7.01
N ILE A 371 -8.46 14.29 -6.05
CA ILE A 371 -9.22 15.01 -5.02
C ILE A 371 -9.84 16.27 -5.61
N ASP A 372 -9.09 17.00 -6.45
CA ASP A 372 -9.49 18.31 -6.98
C ASP A 372 -10.28 18.23 -8.29
N ASP A 373 -10.11 17.18 -9.09
CA ASP A 373 -10.83 16.99 -10.36
C ASP A 373 -12.31 16.64 -10.09
N GLU A 374 -13.27 17.13 -10.85
CA GLU A 374 -14.67 16.67 -10.74
C GLU A 374 -14.94 15.42 -11.58
N HIS A 375 -14.05 15.10 -12.53
CA HIS A 375 -14.25 14.06 -13.54
C HIS A 375 -13.32 12.84 -13.29
N GLY A 376 -13.89 11.63 -13.35
CA GLY A 376 -13.15 10.36 -13.22
C GLY A 376 -13.31 9.68 -11.86
N LEU A 377 -13.88 8.47 -11.87
CA LEU A 377 -14.09 7.65 -10.67
C LEU A 377 -12.85 6.84 -10.27
N SER A 378 -12.00 6.48 -11.24
CA SER A 378 -10.74 5.78 -11.02
C SER A 378 -9.75 6.07 -12.15
N GLY A 379 -8.47 5.80 -11.92
CA GLY A 379 -7.42 6.02 -12.90
C GLY A 379 -6.05 5.52 -12.44
N SER A 380 -5.21 5.18 -13.41
CA SER A 380 -3.86 4.68 -13.18
C SER A 380 -2.84 5.65 -13.76
N GLN A 381 -1.70 5.82 -13.10
CA GLN A 381 -0.70 6.83 -13.47
C GLN A 381 0.72 6.30 -13.30
N ILE A 382 1.55 6.49 -14.33
CA ILE A 382 3.01 6.35 -14.24
C ILE A 382 3.59 7.66 -13.71
N SER A 383 4.36 7.57 -12.63
CA SER A 383 4.97 8.73 -11.96
C SER A 383 6.47 8.54 -11.83
N VAL A 384 7.24 9.53 -12.27
CA VAL A 384 8.69 9.59 -12.06
C VAL A 384 9.01 10.61 -10.98
N LEU A 385 9.96 10.26 -10.12
CA LEU A 385 10.38 11.09 -9.00
C LEU A 385 11.90 11.12 -8.94
N ARG A 386 12.47 12.32 -8.77
CA ARG A 386 13.87 12.48 -8.37
C ARG A 386 13.95 12.93 -6.92
N ASP A 387 14.70 12.20 -6.11
CA ASP A 387 14.98 12.54 -4.71
C ASP A 387 16.49 12.44 -4.47
N GLY A 388 17.17 13.60 -4.51
CA GLY A 388 18.63 13.66 -4.59
C GLY A 388 19.14 12.96 -5.87
N GLU A 389 20.08 12.03 -5.71
CA GLU A 389 20.65 11.21 -6.79
C GLU A 389 19.73 10.06 -7.23
N ARG A 390 18.62 9.80 -6.52
CA ARG A 390 17.75 8.65 -6.80
C ARG A 390 16.69 9.00 -7.85
N SER A 391 16.64 8.19 -8.91
CA SER A 391 15.57 8.18 -9.91
C SER A 391 14.58 7.04 -9.62
N LEU A 392 13.36 7.40 -9.21
CA LEU A 392 12.32 6.46 -8.76
C LEU A 392 11.15 6.44 -9.75
N LEU A 393 10.54 5.28 -9.94
CA LEU A 393 9.44 5.08 -10.88
C LEU A 393 8.30 4.31 -10.22
N TYR A 394 7.15 4.97 -10.14
CA TYR A 394 5.95 4.42 -9.52
C TYR A 394 4.85 4.23 -10.56
N CYS A 395 4.03 3.22 -10.33
CA CYS A 395 2.70 3.16 -10.92
C CYS A 395 1.68 3.11 -9.80
N CYS A 396 0.68 3.99 -9.87
CA CYS A 396 -0.39 4.08 -8.88
C CYS A 396 -1.74 3.87 -9.56
N HIS A 397 -2.67 3.26 -8.85
CA HIS A 397 -4.07 3.17 -9.20
C HIS A 397 -4.90 3.83 -8.09
N SER A 398 -5.67 4.84 -8.46
CA SER A 398 -6.47 5.66 -7.54
C SER A 398 -7.96 5.52 -7.85
N ARG A 399 -8.79 5.55 -6.81
CA ARG A 399 -10.25 5.49 -6.90
C ARG A 399 -10.87 6.50 -5.96
N ARG A 400 -11.77 7.33 -6.48
CA ARG A 400 -12.62 8.21 -5.67
C ARG A 400 -13.76 7.40 -5.10
N VAL A 401 -13.97 7.52 -3.81
CA VAL A 401 -15.07 6.87 -3.10
C VAL A 401 -15.71 7.86 -2.12
N ARG A 402 -16.88 7.49 -1.63
CA ARG A 402 -17.51 8.19 -0.51
C ARG A 402 -17.44 7.31 0.72
N ASP A 403 -17.22 7.94 1.86
CA ASP A 403 -17.33 7.27 3.14
C ASP A 403 -18.81 7.08 3.55
N MET A 404 -19.09 6.44 4.69
CA MET A 404 -20.46 6.18 5.16
C MET A 404 -21.22 7.45 5.59
N ALA A 405 -20.50 8.53 5.90
CA ALA A 405 -21.09 9.83 6.19
C ALA A 405 -21.30 10.68 4.91
N GLY A 406 -20.87 10.16 3.75
CA GLY A 406 -21.00 10.79 2.44
C GLY A 406 -19.83 11.68 2.04
N ASN A 407 -18.78 11.78 2.87
CA ASN A 407 -17.61 12.60 2.55
C ASN A 407 -16.81 11.95 1.42
N PRO A 408 -16.41 12.72 0.38
CA PRO A 408 -15.54 12.22 -0.67
C PRO A 408 -14.12 12.04 -0.15
N HIS A 409 -13.46 10.98 -0.60
CA HIS A 409 -12.03 10.77 -0.41
C HIS A 409 -11.46 9.92 -1.56
N VAL A 410 -10.15 9.91 -1.68
CA VAL A 410 -9.43 9.14 -2.71
C VAL A 410 -8.57 8.09 -2.04
N LEU A 411 -8.77 6.85 -2.47
CA LEU A 411 -7.92 5.71 -2.12
C LEU A 411 -6.92 5.50 -3.24
N SER A 412 -5.66 5.28 -2.91
CA SER A 412 -4.61 5.02 -3.88
C SER A 412 -3.73 3.86 -3.42
N VAL A 413 -3.47 2.92 -4.32
CA VAL A 413 -2.47 1.87 -4.15
C VAL A 413 -1.43 2.02 -5.24
N GLY A 414 -0.16 1.74 -4.96
CA GLY A 414 0.85 1.78 -5.99
C GLY A 414 2.06 0.91 -5.69
N VAL A 415 2.89 0.75 -6.71
CA VAL A 415 4.11 -0.05 -6.66
C VAL A 415 5.30 0.73 -7.18
N ASP A 416 6.47 0.46 -6.65
CA ASP A 416 7.74 0.82 -7.28
C ASP A 416 8.04 -0.16 -8.42
N LEU A 417 8.34 0.32 -9.62
CA LEU A 417 8.64 -0.52 -10.77
C LEU A 417 10.13 -0.77 -10.98
N ALA A 418 11.01 -0.01 -10.32
CA ALA A 418 12.45 -0.11 -10.53
C ALA A 418 13.01 -1.49 -10.14
N PRO A 419 12.67 -2.09 -8.97
CA PRO A 419 13.14 -3.43 -8.62
C PRO A 419 12.66 -4.52 -9.60
N ALA A 420 11.43 -4.39 -10.11
CA ALA A 420 10.89 -5.31 -11.09
C ALA A 420 11.55 -5.18 -12.47
N LEU A 421 11.90 -3.96 -12.91
CA LEU A 421 12.67 -3.73 -14.14
C LEU A 421 14.06 -4.37 -14.05
N ALA A 422 14.79 -4.11 -12.96
CA ALA A 422 16.13 -4.67 -12.72
C ALA A 422 16.11 -6.20 -12.69
N SER A 423 15.13 -6.80 -11.99
CA SER A 423 14.95 -8.26 -11.91
C SER A 423 14.61 -8.92 -13.27
N ASN A 424 14.23 -8.13 -14.27
CA ASN A 424 13.94 -8.60 -15.62
C ASN A 424 15.03 -8.18 -16.65
N GLY A 425 16.20 -7.74 -16.17
CA GLY A 425 17.33 -7.39 -17.03
C GLY A 425 17.14 -6.09 -17.81
N VAL A 426 16.20 -5.24 -17.39
CA VAL A 426 16.02 -3.91 -17.96
C VAL A 426 16.83 -2.91 -17.14
N PRO A 427 17.72 -2.10 -17.75
CA PRO A 427 18.46 -1.04 -17.05
C PRO A 427 17.48 0.01 -16.50
N SER A 428 17.11 -0.13 -15.23
CA SER A 428 16.05 0.67 -14.62
C SER A 428 16.40 2.16 -14.63
N GLU A 429 17.59 2.54 -14.19
CA GLU A 429 18.01 3.95 -14.10
C GLU A 429 17.95 4.67 -15.45
N ALA A 430 18.54 4.09 -16.50
CA ALA A 430 18.54 4.68 -17.84
C ALA A 430 17.10 4.81 -18.41
N LEU A 431 16.24 3.82 -18.13
CA LEU A 431 14.83 3.87 -18.53
C LEU A 431 14.10 4.99 -17.80
N ILE A 432 14.27 5.10 -16.48
CA ILE A 432 13.62 6.12 -15.65
C ILE A 432 14.07 7.52 -16.08
N ASP A 433 15.36 7.69 -16.33
CA ASP A 433 15.92 8.96 -16.82
C ASP A 433 15.39 9.35 -18.20
N SER A 434 15.13 8.37 -19.09
CA SER A 434 14.53 8.65 -20.39
C SER A 434 13.10 9.19 -20.26
N ILE A 435 12.29 8.60 -19.37
CA ILE A 435 10.93 9.08 -19.07
C ILE A 435 11.00 10.47 -18.43
N PHE A 436 11.89 10.64 -17.44
CA PHE A 436 12.05 11.90 -16.73
C PHE A 436 12.42 13.05 -17.66
N ARG A 437 13.42 12.86 -18.55
CA ARG A 437 13.84 13.88 -19.52
C ARG A 437 12.70 14.26 -20.46
N GLU A 438 11.99 13.29 -21.02
CA GLU A 438 10.86 13.57 -21.92
C GLU A 438 9.74 14.35 -21.20
N CYS A 439 9.39 13.95 -19.97
CA CYS A 439 8.42 14.69 -19.17
C CYS A 439 8.92 16.11 -18.85
N LEU A 440 10.20 16.28 -18.51
CA LEU A 440 10.78 17.58 -18.18
C LEU A 440 10.72 18.54 -19.38
N HIS A 441 11.05 18.05 -20.58
CA HIS A 441 10.95 18.82 -21.82
C HIS A 441 9.50 19.25 -22.13
N ARG A 442 8.50 18.47 -21.73
CA ARG A 442 7.07 18.75 -21.95
C ARG A 442 6.35 19.28 -20.70
N ARG A 443 7.03 20.12 -19.91
CA ARG A 443 6.45 20.80 -18.73
C ARG A 443 5.89 19.85 -17.65
N GLY A 444 6.55 18.71 -17.45
CA GLY A 444 6.27 17.75 -16.37
C GLY A 444 5.37 16.58 -16.73
N GLU A 445 4.84 16.52 -17.95
CA GLU A 445 3.94 15.45 -18.40
C GLU A 445 4.21 15.08 -19.85
N ALA A 446 4.46 13.80 -20.12
CA ALA A 446 4.69 13.32 -21.48
C ALA A 446 4.27 11.86 -21.67
N ARG A 447 4.01 11.49 -22.92
CA ARG A 447 3.82 10.08 -23.26
C ARG A 447 5.11 9.30 -22.97
N VAL A 448 4.98 8.12 -22.37
CA VAL A 448 6.11 7.23 -22.11
C VAL A 448 6.81 6.88 -23.44
N PRO A 449 8.14 7.08 -23.56
CA PRO A 449 8.89 6.70 -24.76
C PRO A 449 8.69 5.22 -25.12
N LYS A 450 8.66 4.88 -26.41
CA LYS A 450 8.32 3.53 -26.90
C LYS A 450 9.16 2.41 -26.26
N ALA A 451 10.46 2.61 -26.13
CA ALA A 451 11.36 1.64 -25.50
C ALA A 451 11.04 1.45 -24.01
N ALA A 452 10.76 2.54 -23.29
CA ALA A 452 10.36 2.51 -21.90
C ALA A 452 8.99 1.83 -21.72
N ALA A 453 8.02 2.14 -22.59
CA ALA A 453 6.69 1.53 -22.57
C ALA A 453 6.78 0.00 -22.73
N GLN A 454 7.60 -0.50 -23.66
CA GLN A 454 7.83 -1.95 -23.82
C GLN A 454 8.43 -2.59 -22.56
N GLY A 455 9.37 -1.91 -21.89
CA GLY A 455 9.92 -2.37 -20.61
C GLY A 455 8.84 -2.46 -19.51
N LEU A 456 7.97 -1.45 -19.42
CA LEU A 456 6.88 -1.41 -18.45
C LEU A 456 5.76 -2.41 -18.76
N GLU A 457 5.45 -2.67 -20.04
CA GLU A 457 4.53 -3.74 -20.46
C GLU A 457 5.03 -5.13 -20.04
N ARG A 458 6.34 -5.38 -20.19
CA ARG A 458 6.95 -6.63 -19.70
C ARG A 458 6.80 -6.75 -18.20
N VAL A 459 7.08 -5.69 -17.44
CA VAL A 459 6.90 -5.68 -15.98
C VAL A 459 5.44 -5.84 -15.59
N ALA A 460 4.48 -5.21 -16.28
CA ALA A 460 3.05 -5.39 -16.03
C ALA A 460 2.62 -6.86 -16.15
N ASN A 461 3.15 -7.54 -17.17
CA ASN A 461 2.91 -8.97 -17.40
C ASN A 461 3.59 -9.85 -16.35
N VAL A 462 4.84 -9.55 -15.97
CA VAL A 462 5.60 -10.31 -14.98
C VAL A 462 5.05 -10.12 -13.56
N LEU A 463 4.58 -8.93 -13.20
CA LEU A 463 3.91 -8.72 -11.92
C LEU A 463 2.46 -9.20 -11.94
N ASN A 464 1.90 -9.39 -13.13
CA ASN A 464 0.50 -9.70 -13.38
C ASN A 464 -0.46 -8.63 -12.83
N ILE A 465 -0.08 -7.36 -12.96
CA ILE A 465 -0.83 -6.22 -12.45
C ILE A 465 -1.38 -5.44 -13.65
N ALA A 466 -2.70 -5.50 -13.85
CA ALA A 466 -3.34 -4.93 -15.04
C ALA A 466 -3.23 -3.41 -15.11
N TRP A 467 -3.37 -2.72 -13.97
CA TRP A 467 -3.38 -1.26 -13.95
C TRP A 467 -2.02 -0.62 -14.30
N ILE A 468 -0.92 -1.39 -14.32
CA ILE A 468 0.37 -0.91 -14.88
C ILE A 468 0.26 -0.74 -16.40
N ALA A 469 -0.35 -1.72 -17.08
CA ALA A 469 -0.58 -1.63 -18.52
C ALA A 469 -1.62 -0.54 -18.85
N ASP A 470 -2.69 -0.45 -18.06
CA ASP A 470 -3.72 0.59 -18.22
C ASP A 470 -3.10 2.01 -18.08
N ALA A 471 -2.12 2.20 -17.18
CA ALA A 471 -1.44 3.48 -16.98
C ALA A 471 -0.61 3.95 -18.20
N LEU A 472 -0.18 3.03 -19.08
CA LEU A 472 0.60 3.36 -20.28
C LEU A 472 -0.25 3.99 -21.39
N ALA A 473 -1.58 3.89 -21.31
CA ALA A 473 -2.49 4.62 -22.19
C ALA A 473 -2.48 6.13 -21.89
N GLY A 474 -2.16 6.50 -20.65
CA GLY A 474 -1.99 7.89 -20.23
C GLY A 474 -0.53 8.37 -20.32
N PRO A 475 -0.31 9.68 -20.17
CA PRO A 475 1.02 10.23 -20.05
C PRO A 475 1.64 9.93 -18.67
N ALA A 476 2.95 9.78 -18.63
CA ALA A 476 3.73 9.78 -17.40
C ALA A 476 3.91 11.21 -16.88
N ARG A 477 4.05 11.33 -15.56
CA ARG A 477 4.15 12.64 -14.88
C ARG A 477 5.34 12.70 -13.92
N ILE A 478 5.94 13.87 -13.81
CA ILE A 478 6.91 14.17 -12.75
C ILE A 478 6.15 14.50 -11.47
N ILE A 479 6.39 13.72 -10.42
CA ILE A 479 5.91 14.02 -9.07
C ILE A 479 7.08 14.52 -8.22
N CYS A 480 6.76 15.36 -7.23
CA CYS A 480 7.76 15.94 -6.31
C CYS A 480 7.34 15.64 -4.88
N PRO A 481 8.27 15.37 -3.95
CA PRO A 481 7.91 15.21 -2.54
C PRO A 481 7.41 16.57 -2.03
N ARG A 482 8.16 17.64 -2.28
CA ARG A 482 7.71 19.00 -1.99
C ARG A 482 7.67 19.82 -3.26
N SER A 483 6.62 20.63 -3.42
CA SER A 483 6.46 21.60 -4.50
C SER A 483 7.68 22.54 -4.63
N ASN A 484 8.29 22.93 -3.51
CA ASN A 484 9.46 23.81 -3.46
C ASN A 484 10.76 23.15 -3.92
N ARG A 485 10.77 21.82 -4.07
CA ARG A 485 11.88 21.03 -4.65
C ARG A 485 11.49 20.48 -6.02
N CYS A 486 10.56 21.14 -6.73
CA CYS A 486 10.18 20.74 -8.07
C CYS A 486 11.38 20.91 -9.02
N PRO A 487 11.78 19.87 -9.78
CA PRO A 487 12.89 19.97 -10.73
C PRO A 487 12.53 20.75 -12.00
N ARG A 488 11.29 21.23 -12.12
CA ARG A 488 10.83 22.05 -13.25
C ARG A 488 11.29 23.50 -13.07
N PRO A 489 11.66 24.19 -14.18
CA PRO A 489 12.02 25.61 -14.12
C PRO A 489 10.84 26.51 -13.74
N GLU A 490 9.62 26.14 -14.15
CA GLU A 490 8.38 26.81 -13.77
C GLU A 490 7.71 26.05 -12.61
N ARG A 491 7.29 26.79 -11.57
CA ARG A 491 6.55 26.22 -10.43
C ARG A 491 5.22 25.62 -10.89
N CYS A 492 4.75 24.60 -10.19
CA CYS A 492 3.43 24.03 -10.45
C CYS A 492 2.34 25.06 -10.13
N GLU A 493 1.41 25.28 -11.04
CA GLU A 493 0.23 26.13 -10.79
C GLU A 493 -0.59 25.54 -9.63
N GLY A 494 -1.04 26.40 -8.70
CA GLY A 494 -1.77 26.00 -7.48
C GLY A 494 -0.91 25.79 -6.24
N ALA A 495 0.43 25.75 -6.38
CA ALA A 495 1.35 25.64 -5.25
C ALA A 495 1.43 26.95 -4.45
N ARG A 496 0.83 27.02 -3.25
CA ARG A 496 0.95 28.19 -2.37
C ARG A 496 2.14 28.00 -1.43
N PRO A 497 3.17 28.87 -1.48
CA PRO A 497 4.35 28.70 -0.65
C PRO A 497 4.01 28.84 0.83
N SER A 498 4.38 27.84 1.62
CA SER A 498 4.56 28.00 3.07
C SER A 498 5.84 28.81 3.30
N ARG A 499 5.74 30.15 3.27
CA ARG A 499 6.83 31.03 3.67
C ARG A 499 6.89 31.11 5.20
N ALA A 500 7.59 30.16 5.83
CA ALA A 500 8.39 30.54 6.99
C ALA A 500 9.68 31.11 6.41
N ARG A 501 10.01 32.37 6.71
CA ARG A 501 11.30 32.96 6.31
C ARG A 501 12.41 32.13 6.95
N GLU A 502 13.35 31.60 6.17
CA GLU A 502 14.49 30.89 6.73
C GLU A 502 15.50 31.91 7.28
N ILE A 503 16.27 31.54 8.31
CA ILE A 503 17.27 32.43 8.91
C ILE A 503 18.30 32.90 7.87
N ALA A 504 18.55 32.11 6.82
CA ALA A 504 19.40 32.49 5.70
C ALA A 504 18.83 33.69 4.91
N ASP A 505 17.52 33.72 4.64
CA ASP A 505 16.84 34.83 3.96
C ASP A 505 16.92 36.12 4.79
N VAL A 506 16.75 35.99 6.12
CA VAL A 506 16.89 37.12 7.06
C VAL A 506 18.34 37.61 7.11
N ARG A 507 19.30 36.69 7.01
CA ARG A 507 20.73 37.02 7.05
C ARG A 507 21.21 37.70 5.77
N GLU A 508 20.75 37.28 4.60
CA GLU A 508 21.00 38.00 3.34
C GLU A 508 20.35 39.38 3.32
N GLU A 509 19.16 39.54 3.90
CA GLU A 509 18.48 40.84 4.01
C GLU A 509 19.23 41.80 4.96
N ILE A 510 19.84 41.29 6.03
CA ILE A 510 20.71 42.06 6.95
C ILE A 510 22.04 42.43 6.27
N LEU A 511 22.64 41.51 5.52
CA LEU A 511 23.94 41.72 4.87
C LEU A 511 23.85 42.48 3.53
N GLY A 512 22.65 42.58 2.93
CA GLY A 512 22.39 43.22 1.64
C GLY A 512 21.89 44.67 1.73
N ARG A 513 21.96 45.32 2.90
CA ARG A 513 21.67 46.76 3.09
C ARG A 513 22.90 47.51 3.57
N GLU A 514 23.91 47.59 2.72
CA GLU A 514 24.87 48.69 2.72
C GLU A 514 25.01 49.19 1.27
N GLY A 515 24.20 50.21 0.97
CA GLY A 515 24.26 51.05 -0.22
C GLY A 515 23.84 52.44 0.17
#